data_AF-K9WSB3-F1
#
_entry.id   AF-K9WSB3-F1
#
_cell.length_a   1.000
_cell.length_b   1.000
_cell.length_c   1.000
_cell.angle_alpha   90.00
_cell.angle_beta   90.00
_cell.angle_gamma   90.00
#
_symmetry.space_group_name_H-M   'P 1'
#
loop_
_entity.id
_entity.type
_entity.pdbx_description
1 polymer ?
#
loop_
_entity_poly.entity_id
_entity_poly.type
_entity_poly.pdbx_seq_one_letter_code
_entity_poly.pdbx_strand_id
1 'polypeptide(L)'
;MNIKLDNNTPNFLATLFISLIKEGITANQIMVGIVQLATDTQDLDGMTASVDCLRCLLGALPIDTSAEGVSNFVSSLAIEGVTTLMLLDALGFACNQCSLTECAAIIHLTYQRLEADKLISKVLGD
;
A
#
# COMPACT_ATOMS: atom_id res chain seq x y z
N MET A 1 6.85 16.51 3.14
CA MET A 1 5.42 16.17 3.12
C MET A 1 5.13 15.37 4.39
N ASN A 2 4.12 15.73 5.18
CA ASN A 2 3.72 14.94 6.35
C ASN A 2 2.89 13.77 5.81
N ILE A 3 3.53 12.62 5.56
CA ILE A 3 3.01 11.59 4.64
C ILE A 3 2.11 10.56 5.33
N LYS A 4 1.98 10.62 6.66
CA LYS A 4 1.13 9.68 7.38
C LYS A 4 -0.33 9.89 6.96
N LEU A 5 -0.84 8.95 6.16
CA LEU A 5 -2.19 8.91 5.59
C LEU A 5 -3.21 8.43 6.63
N ASP A 6 -2.82 7.52 7.52
CA ASP A 6 -3.62 7.06 8.66
C ASP A 6 -2.84 7.24 9.96
N ASN A 7 -3.39 8.03 10.88
CA ASN A 7 -2.78 8.27 12.19
C ASN A 7 -2.62 6.99 13.01
N ASN A 8 -3.45 5.98 12.75
CA ASN A 8 -3.41 4.68 13.40
C ASN A 8 -2.34 3.75 12.84
N THR A 9 -1.71 4.07 11.71
CA THR A 9 -0.64 3.25 11.13
C THR A 9 0.52 3.12 12.12
N PRO A 10 0.88 1.90 12.53
CA PRO A 10 2.03 1.69 13.40
C PRO A 10 3.34 2.13 12.75
N ASN A 11 4.14 2.94 13.45
CA ASN A 11 5.40 3.47 12.93
C ASN A 11 6.42 2.37 12.55
N PHE A 12 6.30 1.19 13.16
CA PHE A 12 7.20 0.06 12.87
C PHE A 12 7.02 -0.46 11.44
N LEU A 13 5.82 -0.38 10.85
CA LEU A 13 5.55 -0.83 9.47
C LEU A 13 6.35 -0.01 8.46
N ALA A 14 6.37 1.31 8.63
CA ALA A 14 7.17 2.20 7.81
C ALA A 14 8.67 1.85 7.90
N THR A 15 9.15 1.53 9.12
CA THR A 15 10.56 1.16 9.34
C THR A 15 10.91 -0.18 8.67
N LEU A 16 9.99 -1.14 8.72
CA LEU A 16 10.13 -2.44 8.04
C LEU A 16 10.23 -2.27 6.52
N PHE A 17 9.31 -1.52 5.92
CA PHE A 17 9.33 -1.29 4.47
C PHE A 17 10.52 -0.45 4.01
N ILE A 18 10.99 0.51 4.81
CA ILE A 18 12.27 1.20 4.52
C ILE A 18 13.42 0.20 4.47
N SER A 19 13.47 -0.75 5.40
CA SER A 19 14.51 -1.78 5.43
C SER A 19 14.44 -2.68 4.21
N LEU A 20 13.25 -3.18 3.85
CA LEU A 20 13.06 -4.01 2.65
C LEU A 20 13.50 -3.28 1.37
N ILE A 21 13.14 -2.01 1.22
CA ILE A 21 13.52 -1.20 0.05
C ILE A 21 15.04 -1.02 -0.01
N LYS A 22 15.69 -0.78 1.13
CA LYS A 22 17.16 -0.66 1.18
C LYS A 22 17.89 -1.96 0.85
N GLU A 23 17.28 -3.11 1.13
CA GLU A 23 17.80 -4.44 0.76
C GLU A 23 17.46 -4.83 -0.70
N GLY A 24 16.83 -3.94 -1.47
CA GLY A 24 16.58 -4.13 -2.90
C GLY A 24 15.19 -4.66 -3.27
N ILE A 25 14.28 -4.80 -2.30
CA ILE A 25 12.88 -5.13 -2.58
C ILE A 25 12.19 -3.89 -3.16
N THR A 26 11.55 -4.04 -4.32
CA THR A 26 10.87 -2.91 -4.96
C THR A 26 9.52 -2.62 -4.30
N ALA A 27 9.06 -1.37 -4.41
CA ALA A 27 7.73 -0.98 -3.95
C ALA A 27 6.62 -1.83 -4.61
N ASN A 28 6.82 -2.25 -5.86
CA ASN A 28 5.88 -3.08 -6.62
C ASN A 28 5.77 -4.49 -6.01
N GLN A 29 6.90 -5.10 -5.63
CA GLN A 29 6.91 -6.40 -4.97
C GLN A 29 6.19 -6.36 -3.61
N ILE A 30 6.39 -5.28 -2.83
CA ILE A 30 5.65 -5.08 -1.57
C ILE A 30 4.15 -4.88 -1.86
N MET A 31 3.82 -4.08 -2.86
CA MET A 31 2.43 -3.82 -3.27
C MET A 31 1.69 -5.09 -3.72
N VAL A 32 2.37 -6.02 -4.39
CA VAL A 32 1.79 -7.34 -4.73
C VAL A 32 1.38 -8.09 -3.47
N GLY A 33 2.21 -8.08 -2.42
CA GLY A 33 1.84 -8.65 -1.12
C GLY A 33 0.61 -7.97 -0.49
N ILE A 34 0.51 -6.64 -0.62
CA ILE A 34 -0.65 -5.87 -0.13
C ILE A 34 -1.92 -6.23 -0.90
N VAL A 35 -1.86 -6.37 -2.23
CA VAL A 35 -3.00 -6.80 -3.07
C VAL A 35 -3.43 -8.23 -2.70
N GLN A 36 -2.47 -9.13 -2.50
CA GLN A 36 -2.75 -10.50 -2.08
C GLN A 36 -3.48 -10.52 -0.73
N LEU A 37 -2.97 -9.79 0.25
CA LEU A 37 -3.61 -9.67 1.56
C LEU A 37 -5.04 -9.12 1.45
N ALA A 38 -5.25 -8.07 0.66
CA ALA A 38 -6.58 -7.49 0.47
C ALA A 38 -7.57 -8.50 -0.15
N THR A 39 -7.07 -9.32 -1.09
CA THR A 39 -7.84 -10.40 -1.71
C THR A 39 -8.19 -11.49 -0.69
N ASP A 40 -7.22 -11.94 0.09
CA ASP A 40 -7.38 -13.01 1.08
C ASP A 40 -8.32 -12.60 2.22
N THR A 41 -8.30 -11.32 2.60
CA THR A 41 -9.13 -10.75 3.67
C THR A 41 -10.48 -10.23 3.19
N GLN A 42 -10.75 -10.27 1.88
CA GLN A 42 -11.94 -9.66 1.26
C GLN A 42 -12.11 -8.17 1.59
N ASP A 43 -11.00 -7.46 1.79
CA ASP A 43 -10.97 -6.02 2.04
C ASP A 43 -11.21 -5.25 0.74
N LEU A 44 -12.47 -4.90 0.46
CA LEU A 44 -12.89 -4.22 -0.77
C LEU A 44 -12.20 -2.87 -0.98
N ASP A 45 -12.04 -2.09 0.09
CA ASP A 45 -11.34 -0.80 0.06
C ASP A 45 -9.86 -1.01 -0.23
N GLY A 46 -9.25 -1.97 0.48
CA GLY A 46 -7.87 -2.38 0.30
C GLY A 46 -7.60 -2.89 -1.11
N MET A 47 -8.47 -3.71 -1.68
CA MET A 47 -8.34 -4.24 -3.05
C MET A 47 -8.41 -3.10 -4.06
N THR A 48 -9.41 -2.22 -3.94
CA THR A 48 -9.59 -1.09 -4.87
C THR A 48 -8.36 -0.18 -4.87
N ALA A 49 -7.89 0.22 -3.68
CA ALA A 49 -6.74 1.10 -3.55
C ALA A 49 -5.43 0.42 -3.97
N SER A 50 -5.15 -0.80 -3.52
CA SER A 50 -3.88 -1.47 -3.81
C SER A 50 -3.75 -1.88 -5.28
N VAL A 51 -4.84 -2.34 -5.92
CA VAL A 51 -4.83 -2.70 -7.35
C VAL A 51 -4.66 -1.47 -8.24
N ASP A 52 -5.39 -0.39 -7.96
CA ASP A 52 -5.22 0.86 -8.71
C ASP A 52 -3.80 1.42 -8.54
N CYS A 53 -3.26 1.35 -7.33
CA CYS A 53 -1.89 1.77 -7.04
C CYS A 53 -0.87 0.92 -7.81
N LEU A 54 -0.97 -0.41 -7.73
CA LEU A 54 -0.09 -1.34 -8.44
C LEU A 54 -0.14 -1.12 -9.96
N ARG A 55 -1.33 -0.89 -10.52
CA ARG A 55 -1.49 -0.58 -11.95
C ARG A 55 -0.76 0.69 -12.34
N CYS A 56 -0.87 1.74 -11.52
CA CYS A 56 -0.16 3.00 -11.76
C CYS A 56 1.37 2.84 -11.63
N LEU A 57 1.83 2.05 -10.66
CA LEU A 57 3.24 1.80 -10.42
C LEU A 57 3.93 0.99 -11.54
N LEU A 58 3.22 0.01 -12.09
CA LEU A 58 3.76 -0.83 -13.17
C LEU A 58 3.59 -0.21 -14.55
N GLY A 59 2.58 0.62 -14.76
CA GLY A 59 2.21 1.11 -16.09
C GLY A 59 1.91 -0.07 -17.03
N ALA A 60 2.76 -0.26 -18.05
CA ALA A 60 2.68 -1.38 -19.00
C ALA A 60 3.65 -2.55 -18.70
N LEU A 61 4.40 -2.48 -17.60
CA LEU A 61 5.36 -3.52 -17.22
C LEU A 61 4.64 -4.72 -16.58
N PRO A 62 5.15 -5.95 -16.78
CA PRO A 62 4.63 -7.13 -16.10
C PRO A 62 4.85 -7.03 -14.59
N ILE A 63 3.91 -7.58 -13.82
CA ILE A 63 4.02 -7.70 -12.36
C ILE A 63 5.21 -8.61 -12.03
N ASP A 64 6.17 -8.10 -11.29
CA ASP A 64 7.24 -8.92 -10.72
C ASP A 64 6.77 -9.58 -9.43
N THR A 65 6.57 -10.90 -9.49
CA THR A 65 6.15 -11.74 -8.35
C THR A 65 7.31 -12.59 -7.79
N SER A 66 8.56 -12.29 -8.15
CA SER A 66 9.73 -13.11 -7.76
C SER A 66 10.03 -13.09 -6.25
N ALA A 67 9.43 -12.16 -5.50
CA ALA A 67 9.62 -12.00 -4.07
C ALA A 67 8.49 -12.64 -3.23
N GLU A 68 8.21 -13.93 -3.43
CA GLU A 68 7.13 -14.66 -2.72
C GLU A 68 7.25 -14.55 -1.18
N GLY A 69 8.49 -14.53 -0.66
CA GLY A 69 8.74 -14.31 0.77
C GLY A 69 8.22 -12.97 1.30
N VAL A 70 8.19 -11.92 0.48
CA VAL A 70 7.64 -10.60 0.84
C VAL A 70 6.13 -10.66 0.92
N SER A 71 5.47 -11.35 -0.02
CA SER A 71 4.01 -11.55 0.03
C SER A 71 3.60 -12.31 1.29
N ASN A 72 4.29 -13.41 1.61
CA ASN A 72 4.04 -14.18 2.83
C ASN A 72 4.26 -13.34 4.10
N PHE A 73 5.31 -12.53 4.10
CA PHE A 73 5.58 -11.59 5.20
C PHE A 73 4.46 -10.57 5.36
N VAL A 74 4.02 -9.91 4.27
CA VAL A 74 2.91 -8.95 4.32
C VAL A 74 1.63 -9.60 4.83
N SER A 75 1.29 -10.80 4.36
CA SER A 75 0.10 -11.53 4.84
C SER A 75 0.18 -11.86 6.33
N SER A 76 1.39 -12.13 6.86
CA SER A 76 1.55 -12.41 8.30
C SER A 76 1.23 -11.19 9.20
N LEU A 77 1.40 -9.97 8.70
CA LEU A 77 1.11 -8.73 9.45
C LEU A 77 -0.37 -8.57 9.75
N ALA A 78 -1.26 -9.15 8.92
CA ALA A 78 -2.69 -9.09 9.15
C ALA A 78 -3.15 -9.85 10.41
N ILE A 79 -2.39 -10.89 10.81
CA ILE A 79 -2.62 -11.63 12.05
C ILE A 79 -2.41 -10.72 13.28
N GLU A 80 -1.63 -9.65 13.12
CA GLU A 80 -1.37 -8.64 14.16
C GLU A 80 -2.37 -7.47 14.13
N GLY A 81 -3.46 -7.58 13.34
CA GLY A 81 -4.48 -6.55 13.21
C GLY A 81 -4.11 -5.39 12.27
N VAL A 82 -3.06 -5.55 11.46
CA VAL A 82 -2.67 -4.58 10.44
C VAL A 82 -3.59 -4.67 9.23
N THR A 83 -4.14 -3.53 8.79
CA THR A 83 -5.03 -3.47 7.63
C THR A 83 -4.27 -3.15 6.33
N THR A 84 -4.90 -3.43 5.19
CA THR A 84 -4.35 -3.07 3.86
C THR A 84 -4.03 -1.58 3.76
N LEU A 85 -4.92 -0.72 4.28
CA LEU A 85 -4.73 0.73 4.23
C LEU A 85 -3.54 1.19 5.09
N MET A 86 -3.31 0.57 6.25
CA MET A 86 -2.12 0.84 7.07
C MET A 86 -0.83 0.44 6.34
N LEU A 87 -0.85 -0.66 5.59
CA LEU A 87 0.30 -1.10 4.78
C LEU A 87 0.54 -0.15 3.59
N LEU A 88 -0.51 0.31 2.92
CA LEU A 88 -0.40 1.32 1.87
C LEU A 88 0.22 2.62 2.41
N ASP A 89 -0.26 3.10 3.56
CA ASP A 89 0.30 4.28 4.23
C ASP A 89 1.79 4.09 4.55
N ALA A 90 2.12 2.99 5.23
CA ALA A 90 3.49 2.66 5.58
C ALA A 90 4.41 2.60 4.35
N LEU A 91 3.93 2.02 3.24
CA LEU A 91 4.70 1.93 2.00
C LEU A 91 4.88 3.30 1.34
N GLY A 92 3.86 4.16 1.35
CA GLY A 92 3.94 5.54 0.87
C GLY A 92 5.00 6.34 1.62
N PHE A 93 5.03 6.22 2.95
CA PHE A 93 6.06 6.83 3.78
C PHE A 93 7.45 6.28 3.48
N ALA A 94 7.57 4.95 3.37
CA ALA A 94 8.85 4.29 3.08
C ALA A 94 9.41 4.71 1.72
N CYS A 95 8.57 4.77 0.69
CA CYS A 95 8.94 5.25 -0.64
C CYS A 95 9.50 6.67 -0.58
N ASN A 96 8.85 7.58 0.14
CA ASN A 96 9.34 8.94 0.27
C ASN A 96 10.68 9.02 1.01
N GLN A 97 10.86 8.24 2.09
CA GLN A 97 12.13 8.20 2.83
C GLN A 97 13.28 7.62 1.98
N CYS A 98 12.97 6.69 1.09
CA CYS A 98 13.93 6.09 0.16
C CYS A 98 14.06 6.87 -1.16
N SER A 99 13.55 8.11 -1.23
CA SER A 99 13.61 8.97 -2.43
C SER A 99 12.90 8.39 -3.68
N LEU A 100 11.97 7.45 -3.48
CA LEU A 100 11.06 6.94 -4.51
C LEU A 100 9.81 7.84 -4.59
N THR A 101 10.03 9.09 -4.95
CA THR A 101 9.00 10.16 -4.89
C THR A 101 7.80 9.88 -5.77
N GLU A 102 8.00 9.29 -6.95
CA GLU A 102 6.90 8.88 -7.85
C GLU A 102 6.02 7.81 -7.22
N CYS A 103 6.63 6.79 -6.61
CA CYS A 103 5.89 5.73 -5.91
C CYS A 103 5.09 6.30 -4.73
N ALA A 104 5.72 7.17 -3.93
CA ALA A 104 5.06 7.83 -2.82
C ALA A 104 3.87 8.69 -3.27
N ALA A 105 4.02 9.43 -4.38
CA ALA A 105 2.97 10.26 -4.95
C ALA A 105 1.79 9.42 -5.45
N ILE A 106 2.06 8.31 -6.16
CA ILE A 106 1.03 7.40 -6.66
C ILE A 106 0.23 6.79 -5.49
N ILE A 107 0.92 6.32 -4.45
CA ILE A 107 0.28 5.77 -3.25
C ILE A 107 -0.61 6.83 -2.59
N HIS A 108 -0.10 8.05 -2.42
CA HIS A 108 -0.84 9.15 -1.81
C HIS A 108 -2.09 9.53 -2.61
N LEU A 109 -1.97 9.68 -3.93
CA LEU A 109 -3.10 10.00 -4.81
C LEU A 109 -4.17 8.91 -4.79
N THR A 110 -3.75 7.64 -4.75
CA THR A 110 -4.68 6.52 -4.71
C THR A 110 -5.48 6.50 -3.40
N TYR A 111 -4.82 6.79 -2.28
CA TYR A 111 -5.48 6.95 -0.98
C TYR A 111 -6.47 8.13 -0.97
N GLN A 112 -6.06 9.30 -1.47
CA GLN A 112 -6.92 10.48 -1.56
C GLN A 112 -8.17 10.23 -2.42
N ARG A 113 -8.02 9.47 -3.50
CA ARG A 113 -9.14 9.09 -4.36
C ARG A 113 -10.13 8.18 -3.63
N LEU A 114 -9.65 7.16 -2.91
CA LEU A 114 -10.51 6.30 -2.10
C LEU A 114 -11.31 7.10 -1.06
N GLU A 115 -10.65 8.03 -0.36
CA GLU A 115 -11.33 8.87 0.64
C GLU A 115 -12.36 9.82 -0.02
N ALA A 116 -12.07 10.35 -1.21
CA ALA A 116 -13.03 11.15 -1.97
C ALA A 116 -14.25 10.32 -2.40
N ASP A 117 -14.03 9.09 -2.88
CA ASP A 117 -15.10 8.18 -3.30
C ASP A 117 -16.01 7.81 -2.11
N LYS A 118 -15.45 7.59 -0.92
CA LYS A 118 -16.21 7.38 0.32
C LYS A 118 -17.08 8.57 0.68
N LEU A 119 -16.55 9.79 0.57
CA LEU A 119 -17.30 11.02 0.82
C LEU A 119 -18.45 11.18 -0.17
N ILE A 120 -18.21 10.94 -1.46
CA ILE A 120 -19.24 11.02 -2.50
C ILE A 120 -20.33 9.98 -2.25
N SER A 121 -19.96 8.72 -1.96
CA SER A 121 -20.93 7.66 -1.65
C SER A 121 -21.81 8.02 -0.46
N LYS A 122 -21.26 8.71 0.55
CA LYS A 122 -22.03 9.17 1.71
C LYS A 122 -23.03 10.25 1.32
N VAL A 123 -22.62 11.21 0.47
CA VAL A 123 -23.50 12.29 -0.01
C VAL A 123 -24.62 11.78 -0.93
N LEU A 124 -24.36 10.73 -1.72
CA LEU A 124 -25.35 10.13 -2.62
C LEU A 124 -26.26 9.09 -1.95
N GLY A 125 -25.82 8.56 -0.80
CA GLY A 125 -26.57 7.60 0.01
C GLY A 125 -27.48 8.25 1.06
N ASP A 126 -27.31 9.54 1.33
CA ASP A 126 -28.22 10.43 2.07
C ASP A 126 -29.25 11.07 1.13
#